data_AF-A0AB38CBG4-F1
#
_entry.id   AF-A0AB38CBG4-F1
#
_cell.length_a   1.000
_cell.length_b   1.000
_cell.length_c   1.000
_cell.angle_alpha   90.00
_cell.angle_beta   90.00
_cell.angle_gamma   90.00
#
_symmetry.space_group_name_H-M   'P 1'
#
loop_
_entity.id
_entity.type
_entity.pdbx_description
1 polymer ?
#
loop_
_entity_poly.entity_id
_entity_poly.type
_entity_poly.pdbx_seq_one_letter_code
_entity_poly.pdbx_strand_id
1 'polypeptide(L)'
;MRERPADATRQYIDAVATFEAYEDALAEAAKVRGGMYWHKGPASAPDDAYLVRTSASGSEKSLGRRSPETEAMYASFRQRKEMAAERRDGLKASLLKHKRMNRALRVGRVAPIIVDILNRLAATRLGEHFRVVGTHALYAYESAAGMTFEDDAVATRDIDLLWDVRKRVAFATALSKVDVSMLGVLQKVDPTFRIRDAQKYTAVNKDGFEVDIIRRVQVGDDPHPIRLSDEDDDFWVAQAPRAQELLDSAQFSAVIVATNGAMARMNTLEPMAFVRFKQWMSALPERDPLKRRRDALQASSVEDVVQEYLPQWSQN
;
A
#
# COMPACT_ATOMS: atom_id res chain seq x y z
N MET A 1 -17.96 -20.77 2.18
CA MET A 1 -17.22 -19.85 3.06
C MET A 1 -16.81 -20.59 4.32
N ARG A 2 -15.64 -20.30 4.89
CA ARG A 2 -15.14 -20.99 6.07
C ARG A 2 -14.58 -19.98 7.09
N GLU A 3 -15.01 -20.08 8.34
CA GLU A 3 -14.47 -19.25 9.42
C GLU A 3 -13.02 -19.62 9.75
N ARG A 4 -12.25 -18.60 10.17
CA ARG A 4 -10.87 -18.76 10.64
C ARG A 4 -10.88 -19.42 12.03
N PRO A 5 -10.03 -20.44 12.27
CA PRO A 5 -9.87 -21.06 13.59
C PRO A 5 -9.55 -20.04 14.69
N ALA A 6 -10.02 -20.28 15.92
CA ALA A 6 -9.94 -19.32 17.02
C ALA A 6 -8.50 -18.90 17.38
N ASP A 7 -7.53 -19.81 17.30
CA ASP A 7 -6.11 -19.54 17.52
C ASP A 7 -5.52 -18.63 16.43
N ALA A 8 -5.83 -18.91 15.16
CA ALA A 8 -5.46 -18.07 14.03
C ALA A 8 -6.15 -16.69 14.09
N THR A 9 -7.39 -16.61 14.56
CA THR A 9 -8.12 -15.35 14.76
C THR A 9 -7.48 -14.50 15.86
N ARG A 10 -7.17 -15.09 17.02
CA ARG A 10 -6.44 -14.38 18.09
C ARG A 10 -5.09 -13.88 17.60
N GLN A 11 -4.33 -14.74 16.93
CA GLN A 11 -3.03 -14.36 16.37
C GLN A 11 -3.15 -13.22 15.36
N TYR A 12 -4.17 -13.24 14.50
CA TYR A 12 -4.42 -12.16 13.55
C TYR A 12 -4.65 -10.83 14.27
N ILE A 13 -5.53 -10.79 15.28
CA ILE A 13 -5.84 -9.59 16.06
C ILE A 13 -4.56 -9.02 16.71
N ASP A 14 -3.77 -9.87 17.37
CA ASP A 14 -2.53 -9.44 18.04
C ASP A 14 -1.48 -8.93 17.03
N ALA A 15 -1.39 -9.60 15.86
CA ALA A 15 -0.48 -9.22 14.80
C ALA A 15 -0.87 -7.89 14.14
N VAL A 16 -2.17 -7.66 13.91
CA VAL A 16 -2.70 -6.41 13.36
C VAL A 16 -2.42 -5.27 14.32
N ALA A 17 -2.75 -5.40 15.61
CA ALA A 17 -2.46 -4.35 16.59
C ALA A 17 -0.98 -3.94 16.61
N THR A 18 -0.07 -4.91 16.52
CA THR A 18 1.38 -4.65 16.43
C THR A 18 1.77 -4.00 15.09
N PHE A 19 1.13 -4.39 13.99
CA PHE A 19 1.38 -3.83 12.66
C PHE A 19 0.96 -2.36 12.58
N GLU A 20 -0.22 -2.02 13.08
CA GLU A 20 -0.71 -0.63 13.07
C GLU A 20 0.15 0.26 13.97
N ALA A 21 0.53 -0.22 15.16
CA ALA A 21 1.47 0.48 16.02
C ALA A 21 2.83 0.71 15.33
N TYR A 22 3.27 -0.23 14.48
CA TYR A 22 4.50 -0.08 13.69
C TYR A 22 4.35 0.96 12.58
N GLU A 23 3.21 1.02 11.89
CA GLU A 23 2.91 2.07 10.92
C GLU A 23 2.93 3.47 11.58
N ASP A 24 2.34 3.61 12.76
CA ASP A 24 2.39 4.84 13.54
C ASP A 24 3.84 5.21 13.92
N ALA A 25 4.63 4.24 14.38
CA ALA A 25 6.04 4.45 14.71
C ALA A 25 6.87 4.86 13.48
N LEU A 26 6.55 4.35 12.28
CA LEU A 26 7.18 4.79 11.04
C LEU A 26 6.80 6.24 10.71
N ALA A 27 5.53 6.63 10.90
CA ALA A 27 5.06 7.99 10.68
C ALA A 27 5.71 8.98 11.68
N GLU A 28 5.88 8.59 12.94
CA GLU A 28 6.61 9.36 13.96
C GLU A 28 8.09 9.50 13.60
N ALA A 29 8.77 8.40 13.27
CA ALA A 29 10.17 8.41 12.84
C ALA A 29 10.38 9.29 11.60
N ALA A 30 9.40 9.36 10.70
CA ALA A 30 9.45 10.24 9.53
C ALA A 30 9.51 11.73 9.89
N LYS A 31 8.87 12.16 11.00
CA LYS A 31 8.86 13.56 11.47
C LYS A 31 10.21 14.02 12.02
N VAL A 32 11.06 13.09 12.44
CA VAL A 32 12.40 13.33 13.03
C VAL A 32 13.54 12.90 12.10
N ARG A 33 13.25 12.71 10.79
CA ARG A 33 14.27 12.45 9.77
C ARG A 33 15.23 13.64 9.63
N GLY A 34 16.44 13.32 9.14
CA GLY A 34 17.55 14.26 9.09
C GLY A 34 18.31 14.29 10.41
N GLY A 35 19.03 15.38 10.66
CA GLY A 35 19.91 15.53 11.80
C GLY A 35 19.82 16.91 12.41
N MET A 36 20.45 17.03 13.56
CA MET A 36 20.72 18.31 14.18
C MET A 36 22.09 18.22 14.83
N TYR A 37 22.93 19.22 14.65
CA TYR A 37 24.27 19.26 15.19
C TYR A 37 24.73 20.70 15.44
N TRP A 38 25.73 20.87 16.29
CA TRP A 38 26.37 22.15 16.55
C TRP A 38 27.51 22.37 15.55
N HIS A 39 27.37 23.37 14.70
CA HIS A 39 28.45 23.82 13.83
C HIS A 39 29.35 24.79 14.62
N LYS A 40 30.67 24.64 14.50
CA LYS A 40 31.63 25.53 15.17
C LYS A 40 31.52 26.96 14.63
N GLY A 41 31.81 27.94 15.48
CA GLY A 41 31.91 29.34 15.06
C GLY A 41 33.07 29.56 14.08
N PRO A 42 33.17 30.75 13.46
CA PRO A 42 34.30 31.12 12.62
C PRO A 42 35.61 31.05 13.42
N ALA A 43 36.75 30.94 12.73
CA ALA A 43 38.06 30.83 13.39
C ALA A 43 38.37 32.01 14.33
N SER A 44 37.80 33.19 14.07
CA SER A 44 37.91 34.39 14.91
C SER A 44 37.07 34.34 16.19
N ALA A 45 36.05 33.48 16.26
CA ALA A 45 35.20 33.29 17.43
C ALA A 45 34.69 31.84 17.50
N PRO A 46 35.55 30.88 17.89
CA PRO A 46 35.22 29.45 17.85
C PRO A 46 34.05 29.06 18.77
N ASP A 47 33.86 29.81 19.85
CA ASP A 47 32.81 29.60 20.86
C ASP A 47 31.42 30.07 20.37
N ASP A 48 31.36 30.78 19.24
CA ASP A 48 30.11 31.19 18.58
C ASP A 48 29.46 30.06 17.77
N ALA A 49 29.35 28.89 18.38
CA ALA A 49 28.69 27.75 17.77
C ALA A 49 27.22 28.08 17.46
N TYR A 50 26.71 27.50 16.37
CA TYR A 50 25.32 27.64 15.97
C TYR A 50 24.70 26.30 15.65
N LEU A 51 23.41 26.19 15.89
CA LEU A 51 22.66 24.96 15.72
C LEU A 51 22.27 24.82 14.25
N VAL A 52 22.58 23.67 13.65
CA VAL A 52 22.22 23.35 12.27
C VAL A 52 21.25 22.18 12.27
N ARG A 53 20.16 22.31 11.52
CA ARG A 53 19.25 21.20 11.18
C ARG A 53 19.55 20.73 9.76
N THR A 54 19.75 19.43 9.61
CA THR A 54 19.90 18.79 8.30
C THR A 54 18.61 18.09 7.93
N SER A 55 18.19 18.22 6.68
CA SER A 55 17.07 17.47 6.13
C SER A 55 17.51 16.05 5.78
N ALA A 56 16.54 15.20 5.42
CA ALA A 56 16.85 13.85 4.94
C ALA A 56 17.61 13.83 3.60
N SER A 57 17.51 14.91 2.80
CA SER A 57 18.20 15.08 1.52
C SER A 57 19.52 15.83 1.66
N GLY A 58 19.98 16.10 2.89
CA GLY A 58 21.27 16.73 3.16
C GLY A 58 21.27 18.26 3.13
N SER A 59 20.14 18.91 2.84
CA SER A 59 20.08 20.38 2.95
C SER A 59 20.19 20.82 4.41
N GLU A 60 20.94 21.90 4.64
CA GLU A 60 21.21 22.42 5.96
C GLU A 60 20.51 23.76 6.19
N LYS A 61 20.02 23.96 7.41
CA LYS A 61 19.44 25.23 7.85
C LYS A 61 19.98 25.58 9.23
N SER A 62 20.58 26.76 9.34
CA SER A 62 20.94 27.32 10.64
C SER A 62 19.68 27.70 11.43
N LEU A 63 19.69 27.38 12.71
CA LEU A 63 18.62 27.65 13.68
C LEU A 63 19.03 28.72 14.70
N GLY A 64 20.23 29.31 14.54
CA GLY A 64 20.75 30.38 15.39
C GLY A 64 21.92 29.96 16.26
N ARG A 65 22.54 30.95 16.92
CA ARG A 65 23.67 30.77 17.84
C ARG A 65 23.25 29.95 19.06
N ARG A 66 24.25 29.42 19.76
CA ARG A 66 24.06 28.68 21.00
C ARG A 66 23.45 29.59 22.08
N SER A 67 22.30 29.17 22.58
CA SER A 67 21.52 29.83 23.62
C SER A 67 20.72 28.77 24.39
N PRO A 68 20.15 29.08 25.55
CA PRO A 68 19.29 28.14 26.28
C PRO A 68 18.14 27.58 25.41
N GLU A 69 17.58 28.40 24.52
CA GLU A 69 16.49 28.00 23.63
C GLU A 69 16.95 27.00 22.56
N THR A 70 18.11 27.24 21.92
CA THR A 70 18.65 26.33 20.90
C THR A 70 19.20 25.04 21.50
N GLU A 71 19.73 25.08 22.72
CA GLU A 71 20.08 23.88 23.50
C GLU A 71 18.86 23.02 23.83
N ALA A 72 17.77 23.62 24.30
CA ALA A 72 16.52 22.92 24.56
C ALA A 72 15.95 22.28 23.28
N MET A 73 16.03 23.00 22.15
CA MET A 73 15.61 22.47 20.85
C MET A 73 16.44 21.25 20.42
N TYR A 74 17.76 21.32 20.60
CA TYR A 74 18.67 20.20 20.30
C TYR A 74 18.38 18.98 21.18
N ALA A 75 18.26 19.18 22.49
CA ALA A 75 17.96 18.11 23.45
C ALA A 75 16.62 17.44 23.13
N SER A 76 15.57 18.22 22.90
CA SER A 76 14.24 17.71 22.53
C SER A 76 14.27 16.93 21.20
N PHE A 77 15.02 17.42 20.20
CA PHE A 77 15.16 16.71 18.93
C PHE A 77 15.85 15.37 19.11
N ARG A 78 16.98 15.34 19.84
CA ARG A 78 17.73 14.10 20.13
C ARG A 78 16.87 13.08 20.87
N GLN A 79 16.19 13.50 21.93
CA GLN A 79 15.33 12.64 22.73
C GLN A 79 14.19 12.05 21.88
N ARG A 80 13.46 12.88 21.13
CA ARG A 80 12.37 12.40 20.26
C ARG A 80 12.88 11.44 19.19
N LYS A 81 14.07 11.70 18.64
CA LYS A 81 14.67 10.83 17.62
C LYS A 81 15.08 9.47 18.19
N GLU A 82 15.64 9.44 19.40
CA GLU A 82 15.99 8.20 20.11
C GLU A 82 14.74 7.38 20.45
N MET A 83 13.74 8.01 21.08
CA MET A 83 12.47 7.35 21.41
C MET A 83 11.76 6.78 20.17
N ALA A 84 11.71 7.55 19.07
CA ALA A 84 11.10 7.09 17.82
C ALA A 84 11.86 5.91 17.20
N ALA A 85 13.21 5.91 17.29
CA ALA A 85 14.02 4.80 16.81
C ALA A 85 13.82 3.55 17.66
N GLU A 86 13.86 3.67 18.98
CA GLU A 86 13.62 2.58 19.92
C GLU A 86 12.24 1.93 19.72
N ARG A 87 11.18 2.76 19.67
CA ARG A 87 9.81 2.29 19.44
C ARG A 87 9.69 1.55 18.11
N ARG A 88 10.21 2.13 17.02
CA ARG A 88 10.21 1.51 15.68
C ARG A 88 10.93 0.16 15.69
N ASP A 89 12.12 0.09 16.29
CA ASP A 89 12.95 -1.11 16.24
C ASP A 89 12.39 -2.23 17.12
N GLY A 90 11.82 -1.90 18.29
CA GLY A 90 11.07 -2.84 19.13
C GLY A 90 9.85 -3.43 18.43
N LEU A 91 9.03 -2.59 17.79
CA LEU A 91 7.85 -3.03 17.04
C LEU A 91 8.23 -3.86 15.81
N LYS A 92 9.29 -3.50 15.10
CA LYS A 92 9.84 -4.30 13.99
C LYS A 92 10.25 -5.70 14.45
N ALA A 93 10.91 -5.80 15.60
CA ALA A 93 11.28 -7.08 16.19
C ALA A 93 10.05 -7.91 16.60
N SER A 94 9.01 -7.26 17.16
CA SER A 94 7.74 -7.91 17.47
C SER A 94 7.03 -8.44 16.22
N LEU A 95 6.97 -7.64 15.15
CA LEU A 95 6.40 -8.05 13.87
C LEU A 95 7.11 -9.26 13.26
N LEU A 96 8.42 -9.40 13.46
CA LEU A 96 9.14 -10.59 13.01
C LEU A 96 8.70 -11.86 13.75
N LYS A 97 8.31 -11.75 15.03
CA LYS A 97 7.70 -12.85 15.80
C LYS A 97 6.30 -13.16 15.25
N HIS A 98 5.45 -12.15 15.06
CA HIS A 98 4.12 -12.34 14.47
C HIS A 98 4.19 -12.96 13.08
N LYS A 99 5.13 -12.57 12.22
CA LYS A 99 5.34 -13.20 10.92
C LYS A 99 5.55 -14.72 11.03
N ARG A 100 6.37 -15.17 11.98
CA ARG A 100 6.62 -16.61 12.20
C ARG A 100 5.37 -17.34 12.69
N MET A 101 4.65 -16.74 13.64
CA MET A 101 3.41 -17.29 14.19
C MET A 101 2.29 -17.32 13.15
N ASN A 102 2.13 -16.25 12.37
CA ASN A 102 1.17 -16.16 11.26
C ASN A 102 1.36 -17.29 10.26
N ARG A 103 2.62 -17.59 9.91
CA ARG A 103 2.96 -18.73 9.05
C ARG A 103 2.60 -20.06 9.71
N ALA A 104 2.97 -20.25 10.98
CA ALA A 104 2.75 -21.49 11.70
C ALA A 104 1.25 -21.82 11.86
N LEU A 105 0.44 -20.81 12.18
CA LEU A 105 -1.01 -20.93 12.37
C LEU A 105 -1.81 -20.75 11.07
N ARG A 106 -1.13 -20.58 9.92
CA ARG A 106 -1.75 -20.38 8.60
C ARG A 106 -2.81 -19.28 8.61
N VAL A 107 -2.48 -18.14 9.22
CA VAL A 107 -3.42 -17.02 9.47
C VAL A 107 -3.99 -16.43 8.18
N GLY A 108 -3.20 -16.41 7.11
CA GLY A 108 -3.65 -15.96 5.80
C GLY A 108 -2.99 -16.73 4.67
N ARG A 109 -3.54 -16.51 3.47
CA ARG A 109 -3.25 -17.32 2.28
C ARG A 109 -2.80 -16.49 1.07
N VAL A 110 -2.57 -15.18 1.26
CA VAL A 110 -2.17 -14.29 0.16
C VAL A 110 -0.80 -14.70 -0.37
N ALA A 111 -0.60 -14.60 -1.69
CA ALA A 111 0.71 -14.82 -2.28
C ALA A 111 1.73 -13.81 -1.73
N PRO A 112 2.94 -14.24 -1.31
CA PRO A 112 3.95 -13.34 -0.75
C PRO A 112 4.28 -12.12 -1.62
N ILE A 113 4.34 -12.31 -2.94
CA ILE A 113 4.65 -11.22 -3.90
C ILE A 113 3.68 -10.05 -3.80
N ILE A 114 2.40 -10.30 -3.49
CA ILE A 114 1.39 -9.24 -3.32
C ILE A 114 1.72 -8.40 -2.08
N VAL A 115 2.03 -9.06 -0.97
CA VAL A 115 2.44 -8.38 0.27
C VAL A 115 3.73 -7.60 0.06
N ASP A 116 4.69 -8.15 -0.69
CA ASP A 116 5.94 -7.46 -1.01
C ASP A 116 5.72 -6.23 -1.91
N ILE A 117 4.84 -6.32 -2.92
CA ILE A 117 4.40 -5.19 -3.76
C ILE A 117 3.74 -4.11 -2.91
N LEU A 118 2.74 -4.46 -2.08
CA LEU A 118 2.03 -3.49 -1.26
C LEU A 118 2.96 -2.79 -0.24
N ASN A 119 3.84 -3.55 0.41
CA ASN A 119 4.86 -2.99 1.31
C ASN A 119 5.84 -2.08 0.57
N ARG A 120 6.20 -2.43 -0.68
CA ARG A 120 7.05 -1.58 -1.50
C ARG A 120 6.35 -0.26 -1.83
N LEU A 121 5.09 -0.31 -2.26
CA LEU A 121 4.28 0.89 -2.53
C LEU A 121 4.09 1.76 -1.28
N ALA A 122 3.90 1.15 -0.12
CA ALA A 122 3.81 1.87 1.15
C ALA A 122 5.14 2.55 1.51
N ALA A 123 6.26 1.82 1.41
CA ALA A 123 7.59 2.34 1.72
C ALA A 123 8.02 3.50 0.80
N THR A 124 7.56 3.50 -0.45
CA THR A 124 7.78 4.58 -1.41
C THR A 124 6.70 5.68 -1.38
N ARG A 125 5.70 5.54 -0.49
CA ARG A 125 4.52 6.43 -0.39
C ARG A 125 3.68 6.50 -1.66
N LEU A 126 3.81 5.53 -2.56
CA LEU A 126 3.00 5.45 -3.77
C LEU A 126 1.64 4.80 -3.50
N GLY A 127 1.51 4.02 -2.43
CA GLY A 127 0.30 3.25 -2.12
C GLY A 127 -0.98 4.08 -1.98
N GLU A 128 -0.91 5.35 -1.58
CA GLU A 128 -2.07 6.24 -1.44
C GLU A 128 -2.71 6.68 -2.77
N HIS A 129 -2.02 6.43 -3.89
CA HIS A 129 -2.46 6.74 -5.24
C HIS A 129 -3.13 5.56 -5.93
N PHE A 130 -3.14 4.38 -5.31
CA PHE A 130 -3.72 3.16 -5.86
C PHE A 130 -4.77 2.57 -4.92
N ARG A 131 -5.77 1.92 -5.51
CA ARG A 131 -6.66 0.99 -4.82
C ARG A 131 -6.46 -0.39 -5.45
N VAL A 132 -6.29 -1.43 -4.63
CA VAL A 132 -6.38 -2.81 -5.12
C VAL A 132 -7.82 -3.06 -5.51
N VAL A 133 -8.06 -3.53 -6.74
CA VAL A 133 -9.39 -3.88 -7.24
C VAL A 133 -9.38 -5.32 -7.76
N GLY A 134 -10.48 -5.76 -8.35
CA GLY A 134 -10.57 -7.12 -8.89
C GLY A 134 -10.54 -8.18 -7.79
N THR A 135 -10.14 -9.40 -8.15
CA THR A 135 -10.20 -10.58 -7.26
C THR A 135 -9.45 -10.38 -5.94
N HIS A 136 -8.38 -9.59 -5.94
CA HIS A 136 -7.52 -9.40 -4.78
C HIS A 136 -8.14 -8.58 -3.65
N ALA A 137 -9.19 -7.80 -3.93
CA ALA A 137 -9.98 -7.11 -2.92
C ALA A 137 -10.59 -8.09 -1.88
N LEU A 138 -10.89 -9.32 -2.31
CA LEU A 138 -11.48 -10.35 -1.46
C LEU A 138 -10.60 -10.65 -0.23
N TYR A 139 -9.28 -10.62 -0.35
CA TYR A 139 -8.38 -10.88 0.78
C TYR A 139 -8.51 -9.84 1.90
N ALA A 140 -8.84 -8.59 1.58
CA ALA A 140 -9.12 -7.57 2.58
C ALA A 140 -10.42 -7.90 3.35
N TYR A 141 -11.46 -8.33 2.63
CA TYR A 141 -12.73 -8.74 3.23
C TYR A 141 -12.58 -10.00 4.08
N GLU A 142 -11.85 -11.02 3.61
CA GLU A 142 -11.48 -12.22 4.39
C GLU A 142 -10.78 -11.87 5.70
N SER A 143 -9.82 -10.95 5.62
CA SER A 143 -9.02 -10.54 6.77
C SER A 143 -9.89 -9.82 7.80
N ALA A 144 -10.75 -8.90 7.36
CA ALA A 144 -11.66 -8.14 8.22
C ALA A 144 -12.80 -8.98 8.81
N ALA A 145 -13.39 -9.88 8.02
CA ALA A 145 -14.51 -10.72 8.43
C ALA A 145 -14.09 -11.98 9.20
N GLY A 146 -12.80 -12.30 9.26
CA GLY A 146 -12.33 -13.51 9.97
C GLY A 146 -12.69 -14.81 9.25
N MET A 147 -12.81 -14.79 7.93
CA MET A 147 -13.28 -15.91 7.11
C MET A 147 -12.44 -16.08 5.86
N THR A 148 -12.69 -17.15 5.10
CA THR A 148 -12.13 -17.39 3.77
C THR A 148 -13.23 -17.71 2.77
N PHE A 149 -13.14 -17.12 1.57
CA PHE A 149 -13.92 -17.50 0.40
C PHE A 149 -13.43 -18.84 -0.16
N GLU A 150 -14.31 -19.53 -0.91
CA GLU A 150 -13.93 -20.74 -1.65
C GLU A 150 -12.86 -20.42 -2.72
N ASP A 151 -11.97 -21.38 -3.01
CA ASP A 151 -10.81 -21.16 -3.89
C ASP A 151 -11.18 -20.74 -5.32
N ASP A 152 -12.33 -21.22 -5.82
CA ASP A 152 -12.87 -20.86 -7.14
C ASP A 152 -13.15 -19.36 -7.28
N ALA A 153 -13.33 -18.64 -6.17
CA ALA A 153 -13.52 -17.19 -6.16
C ALA A 153 -12.20 -16.41 -6.21
N VAL A 154 -11.04 -17.01 -5.88
CA VAL A 154 -9.79 -16.25 -5.58
C VAL A 154 -8.59 -16.66 -6.43
N ALA A 155 -8.67 -17.73 -7.23
CA ALA A 155 -7.57 -18.20 -8.07
C ALA A 155 -7.24 -17.25 -9.26
N THR A 156 -6.43 -16.22 -9.01
CA THR A 156 -5.79 -15.43 -10.07
C THR A 156 -4.30 -15.20 -9.79
N ARG A 157 -3.51 -15.01 -10.85
CA ARG A 157 -2.07 -14.70 -10.79
C ARG A 157 -1.80 -13.26 -11.23
N ASP A 158 -2.73 -12.37 -10.97
CA ASP A 158 -2.68 -10.96 -11.32
C ASP A 158 -2.88 -10.11 -10.06
N ILE A 159 -2.59 -8.81 -10.10
CA ILE A 159 -3.13 -7.84 -9.16
C ILE A 159 -3.53 -6.59 -9.94
N ASP A 160 -4.78 -6.19 -9.81
CA ASP A 160 -5.30 -4.97 -10.43
C ASP A 160 -5.12 -3.78 -9.48
N LEU A 161 -4.38 -2.77 -9.93
CA LEU A 161 -4.20 -1.50 -9.23
C LEU A 161 -4.94 -0.40 -9.99
N LEU A 162 -6.00 0.13 -9.36
CA LEU A 162 -6.73 1.29 -9.85
C LEU A 162 -6.00 2.57 -9.42
N TRP A 163 -5.40 3.27 -10.38
CA TRP A 163 -4.71 4.53 -10.19
C TRP A 163 -5.70 5.72 -10.17
N ASP A 164 -5.60 6.56 -9.13
CA ASP A 164 -6.38 7.79 -9.04
C ASP A 164 -5.71 8.92 -9.83
N VAL A 165 -6.07 9.03 -11.12
CA VAL A 165 -5.54 10.06 -12.03
C VAL A 165 -5.79 11.49 -11.55
N ARG A 166 -6.78 11.73 -10.68
CA ARG A 166 -7.04 13.05 -10.08
C ARG A 166 -5.86 13.51 -9.20
N LYS A 167 -5.08 12.56 -8.67
CA LYS A 167 -3.89 12.79 -7.85
C LYS A 167 -2.58 12.76 -8.65
N ARG A 168 -2.62 12.84 -9.99
CA ARG A 168 -1.45 12.65 -10.87
C ARG A 168 -0.24 13.53 -10.51
N VAL A 169 -0.45 14.80 -10.13
CA VAL A 169 0.64 15.73 -9.79
C VAL A 169 1.31 15.32 -8.48
N ALA A 170 0.51 14.92 -7.49
CA ALA A 170 1.01 14.40 -6.22
C ALA A 170 1.75 13.07 -6.43
N PHE A 171 1.21 12.19 -7.28
CA PHE A 171 1.85 10.92 -7.65
C PHE A 171 3.20 11.14 -8.34
N ALA A 172 3.28 12.01 -9.36
CA ALA A 172 4.54 12.33 -10.04
C ALA A 172 5.59 12.91 -9.07
N THR A 173 5.15 13.76 -8.13
CA THR A 173 6.02 14.31 -7.07
C THR A 173 6.48 13.25 -6.06
N ALA A 174 5.64 12.26 -5.77
CA ALA A 174 6.02 11.14 -4.92
C ALA A 174 7.02 10.23 -5.63
N LEU A 175 6.76 9.89 -6.90
CA LEU A 175 7.60 9.02 -7.72
C LEU A 175 8.98 9.63 -7.97
N SER A 176 9.08 10.93 -8.25
CA SER A 176 10.37 11.62 -8.43
C SER A 176 11.27 11.57 -7.19
N LYS A 177 10.70 11.44 -5.98
CA LYS A 177 11.48 11.26 -4.74
C LYS A 177 12.00 9.83 -4.56
N VAL A 178 11.44 8.86 -5.27
CA VAL A 178 11.92 7.47 -5.28
C VAL A 178 13.08 7.29 -6.27
N ASP A 179 13.16 8.17 -7.28
CA ASP A 179 14.20 8.18 -8.31
C ASP A 179 14.23 6.90 -9.17
N VAL A 180 13.04 6.34 -9.43
CA VAL A 180 12.82 5.19 -10.33
C VAL A 180 11.43 5.30 -10.98
N SER A 181 11.23 4.64 -12.11
CA SER A 181 9.90 4.45 -12.73
C SER A 181 8.98 3.55 -11.91
N MET A 182 7.69 3.50 -12.24
CA MET A 182 6.76 2.58 -11.58
C MET A 182 7.15 1.12 -11.83
N LEU A 183 7.56 0.75 -13.06
CA LEU A 183 8.18 -0.56 -13.33
C LEU A 183 9.41 -0.79 -12.43
N GLY A 184 10.27 0.22 -12.29
CA GLY A 184 11.44 0.16 -11.40
C GLY A 184 11.09 -0.10 -9.94
N VAL A 185 9.95 0.40 -9.46
CA VAL A 185 9.42 0.07 -8.12
C VAL A 185 9.10 -1.42 -8.02
N LEU A 186 8.42 -2.00 -9.03
CA LEU A 186 8.12 -3.43 -9.07
C LEU A 186 9.39 -4.28 -9.20
N GLN A 187 10.37 -3.84 -9.99
CA GLN A 187 11.65 -4.54 -10.16
C GLN A 187 12.49 -4.63 -8.89
N LYS A 188 12.21 -3.78 -7.89
CA LYS A 188 12.83 -3.88 -6.57
C LYS A 188 12.20 -4.96 -5.69
N VAL A 189 11.00 -5.44 -6.05
CA VAL A 189 10.39 -6.64 -5.48
C VAL A 189 10.88 -7.88 -6.22
N ASP A 190 10.80 -7.85 -7.55
CA ASP A 190 11.30 -8.91 -8.43
C ASP A 190 11.95 -8.30 -9.70
N PRO A 191 13.28 -8.39 -9.87
CA PRO A 191 14.00 -7.79 -11.00
C PRO A 191 13.55 -8.28 -12.39
N THR A 192 12.78 -9.37 -12.46
CA THR A 192 12.33 -9.95 -13.73
C THR A 192 11.06 -9.34 -14.30
N PHE A 193 10.41 -8.41 -13.57
CA PHE A 193 9.27 -7.66 -14.12
C PHE A 193 9.64 -6.93 -15.41
N ARG A 194 8.80 -7.12 -16.43
CA ARG A 194 8.86 -6.41 -17.71
C ARG A 194 7.44 -6.02 -18.15
N ILE A 195 7.30 -4.90 -18.83
CA ILE A 195 6.04 -4.53 -19.48
C ILE A 195 5.75 -5.51 -20.62
N ARG A 196 4.49 -5.95 -20.75
CA ARG A 196 4.06 -6.78 -21.88
C ARG A 196 3.88 -5.90 -23.12
N ASP A 197 4.51 -6.26 -24.23
CA ASP A 197 4.44 -5.48 -25.48
C ASP A 197 2.98 -5.31 -25.99
N ALA A 198 2.19 -6.39 -25.92
CA ALA A 198 0.80 -6.40 -26.37
C ALA A 198 -0.16 -5.68 -25.39
N GLN A 199 0.26 -5.47 -24.14
CA GLN A 199 -0.55 -4.94 -23.05
C GLN A 199 0.31 -4.02 -22.18
N LYS A 200 0.53 -2.79 -22.65
CA LYS A 200 1.44 -1.83 -22.01
C LYS A 200 0.99 -1.35 -20.61
N TYR A 201 -0.20 -1.75 -20.16
CA TYR A 201 -0.72 -1.53 -18.81
C TYR A 201 -0.40 -2.68 -17.85
N THR A 202 0.25 -3.75 -18.33
CA THR A 202 0.57 -4.97 -17.58
C THR A 202 2.08 -5.15 -17.47
N ALA A 203 2.59 -5.32 -16.24
CA ALA A 203 3.92 -5.86 -16.00
C ALA A 203 3.81 -7.34 -15.62
N VAL A 204 4.69 -8.18 -16.15
CA VAL A 204 4.74 -9.61 -15.85
C VAL A 204 6.15 -10.02 -15.42
N ASN A 205 6.26 -10.85 -14.38
CA ASN A 205 7.55 -11.39 -13.93
C ASN A 205 7.85 -12.77 -14.57
N LYS A 206 9.03 -13.34 -14.29
CA LYS A 206 9.46 -14.65 -14.81
C LYS A 206 8.53 -15.82 -14.45
N ASP A 207 7.75 -15.68 -13.37
CA ASP A 207 6.84 -16.73 -12.86
C ASP A 207 5.40 -16.55 -13.39
N GLY A 208 5.18 -15.55 -14.26
CA GLY A 208 3.89 -15.23 -14.86
C GLY A 208 2.93 -14.52 -13.92
N PHE A 209 3.42 -13.87 -12.86
CA PHE A 209 2.62 -12.98 -12.01
C PHE A 209 2.47 -11.63 -12.68
N GLU A 210 1.24 -11.17 -12.84
CA GLU A 210 0.89 -9.94 -13.55
C GLU A 210 0.50 -8.82 -12.58
N VAL A 211 0.92 -7.59 -12.89
CA VAL A 211 0.47 -6.37 -12.22
C VAL A 211 -0.17 -5.48 -13.28
N ASP A 212 -1.46 -5.27 -13.17
CA ASP A 212 -2.23 -4.42 -14.07
C ASP A 212 -2.46 -3.06 -13.43
N ILE A 213 -2.18 -1.98 -14.18
CA ILE A 213 -2.48 -0.62 -13.73
C ILE A 213 -3.52 0.02 -14.64
N ILE A 214 -4.70 0.24 -14.07
CA ILE A 214 -5.85 0.80 -14.76
C ILE A 214 -6.26 2.14 -14.15
N ARG A 215 -7.05 2.90 -14.90
CA ARG A 215 -7.63 4.18 -14.46
C ARG A 215 -9.07 4.33 -14.96
N ARG A 216 -9.76 5.34 -14.45
CA ARG A 216 -11.03 5.80 -15.02
C ARG A 216 -10.92 6.19 -16.50
N VAL A 217 -12.03 6.07 -17.22
CA VAL A 217 -12.24 6.70 -18.52
C VAL A 217 -11.97 8.20 -18.42
N GLN A 218 -11.42 8.79 -19.48
CA GLN A 218 -11.12 10.22 -19.56
C GLN A 218 -12.37 11.07 -19.31
N VAL A 219 -12.23 12.06 -18.41
CA VAL A 219 -13.24 13.07 -18.13
C VAL A 219 -12.59 14.45 -18.27
N GLY A 220 -13.16 15.32 -19.11
CA GLY A 220 -12.58 16.65 -19.38
C GLY A 220 -11.15 16.55 -19.93
N ASP A 221 -10.25 17.36 -19.36
CA ASP A 221 -8.84 17.47 -19.78
C ASP A 221 -7.92 16.40 -19.14
N ASP A 222 -8.49 15.32 -18.60
CA ASP A 222 -7.71 14.17 -18.13
C ASP A 222 -6.79 13.69 -19.27
N PRO A 223 -5.46 13.62 -19.11
CA PRO A 223 -4.56 13.27 -20.21
C PRO A 223 -4.75 11.81 -20.67
N HIS A 224 -4.83 11.55 -21.97
CA HIS A 224 -4.81 10.17 -22.52
C HIS A 224 -4.28 10.17 -23.98
N PRO A 225 -3.42 9.21 -24.37
CA PRO A 225 -2.78 8.19 -23.53
C PRO A 225 -1.81 8.81 -22.51
N ILE A 226 -1.52 8.10 -21.42
CA ILE A 226 -0.63 8.61 -20.35
C ILE A 226 0.24 7.48 -19.78
N ARG A 227 1.52 7.81 -19.53
CA ARG A 227 2.47 6.98 -18.80
C ARG A 227 2.51 7.32 -17.32
N LEU A 228 2.92 6.39 -16.48
CA LEU A 228 3.12 6.65 -15.04
C LEU A 228 4.41 7.45 -14.75
N SER A 229 5.40 7.37 -15.62
CA SER A 229 6.61 8.20 -15.57
C SER A 229 7.08 8.58 -16.97
N ASP A 230 8.13 9.40 -17.03
CA ASP A 230 8.75 9.82 -18.28
C ASP A 230 9.66 8.76 -18.90
N GLU A 231 9.95 7.66 -18.17
CA GLU A 231 10.75 6.55 -18.65
C GLU A 231 10.03 5.77 -19.76
N ASP A 232 10.77 5.41 -20.81
CA ASP A 232 10.21 4.84 -22.03
C ASP A 232 9.62 3.43 -21.83
N ASP A 233 10.21 2.65 -20.93
CA ASP A 233 9.80 1.28 -20.61
C ASP A 233 8.81 1.20 -19.44
N ASP A 234 8.14 2.30 -19.08
CA ASP A 234 7.14 2.31 -17.99
C ASP A 234 5.69 2.11 -18.48
N PHE A 235 4.79 1.84 -17.53
CA PHE A 235 3.38 1.56 -17.79
C PHE A 235 2.69 2.66 -18.60
N TRP A 236 1.95 2.24 -19.63
CA TRP A 236 0.87 3.01 -20.23
C TRP A 236 -0.45 2.56 -19.59
N VAL A 237 -1.12 3.43 -18.86
CA VAL A 237 -2.32 3.02 -18.11
C VAL A 237 -3.56 2.89 -19.00
N ALA A 238 -4.29 1.79 -18.84
CA ALA A 238 -5.51 1.53 -19.59
C ALA A 238 -6.75 2.12 -18.91
N GLN A 239 -7.73 2.52 -19.71
CA GLN A 239 -9.02 2.98 -19.21
C GLN A 239 -9.94 1.78 -18.93
N ALA A 240 -10.47 1.72 -17.71
CA ALA A 240 -11.47 0.75 -17.31
C ALA A 240 -12.86 1.42 -17.26
N PRO A 241 -13.88 0.87 -17.94
CA PRO A 241 -15.23 1.40 -17.86
C PRO A 241 -15.76 1.36 -16.42
N ARG A 242 -16.56 2.36 -16.04
CA ARG A 242 -17.12 2.55 -14.68
C ARG A 242 -16.11 2.61 -13.53
N ALA A 243 -14.80 2.65 -13.79
CA ALA A 243 -13.80 2.81 -12.73
C ALA A 243 -13.88 4.17 -12.01
N GLN A 244 -14.60 5.15 -12.56
CA GLN A 244 -14.99 6.37 -11.84
C GLN A 244 -15.77 6.05 -10.56
N GLU A 245 -16.76 5.16 -10.64
CA GLU A 245 -17.59 4.79 -9.49
C GLU A 245 -16.75 4.10 -8.40
N LEU A 246 -15.75 3.32 -8.82
CA LEU A 246 -14.79 2.71 -7.90
C LEU A 246 -13.91 3.76 -7.21
N LEU A 247 -13.53 4.83 -7.90
CA LEU A 247 -12.76 5.95 -7.32
C LEU A 247 -13.59 6.85 -6.41
N ASP A 248 -14.90 6.95 -6.65
CA ASP A 248 -15.82 7.78 -5.86
C ASP A 248 -16.38 7.05 -4.64
N SER A 249 -16.35 5.70 -4.66
CA SER A 249 -16.71 4.88 -3.50
C SER A 249 -15.79 5.13 -2.29
N ALA A 250 -16.32 4.85 -1.10
CA ALA A 250 -15.53 4.86 0.13
C ALA A 250 -14.36 3.85 0.02
N GLN A 251 -13.25 4.18 0.69
CA GLN A 251 -12.10 3.29 0.76
C GLN A 251 -12.30 2.27 1.89
N PHE A 252 -12.00 1.00 1.59
CA PHE A 252 -11.85 -0.05 2.60
C PHE A 252 -10.37 -0.33 2.83
N SER A 253 -9.95 -0.56 4.07
CA SER A 253 -8.57 -0.88 4.40
C SER A 253 -8.51 -2.04 5.39
N ALA A 254 -7.66 -3.01 5.11
CA ALA A 254 -7.40 -4.12 6.02
C ALA A 254 -5.93 -4.57 5.92
N VAL A 255 -5.41 -5.12 7.02
CA VAL A 255 -4.10 -5.78 7.02
C VAL A 255 -4.29 -7.21 6.52
N ILE A 256 -3.64 -7.55 5.41
CA ILE A 256 -3.67 -8.90 4.84
C ILE A 256 -2.43 -9.69 5.28
N VAL A 257 -2.56 -11.02 5.32
CA VAL A 257 -1.49 -11.93 5.72
C VAL A 257 -1.15 -12.92 4.60
N ALA A 258 0.12 -12.95 4.19
CA ALA A 258 0.62 -13.90 3.20
C ALA A 258 0.82 -15.30 3.79
N THR A 259 0.94 -16.30 2.91
CA THR A 259 1.25 -17.70 3.29
C THR A 259 2.57 -17.86 4.04
N ASN A 260 3.52 -16.94 3.84
CA ASN A 260 4.79 -16.89 4.59
C ASN A 260 4.70 -16.10 5.91
N GLY A 261 3.49 -15.66 6.27
CA GLY A 261 3.14 -14.89 7.45
C GLY A 261 3.45 -13.39 7.38
N ALA A 262 4.04 -12.89 6.29
CA ALA A 262 4.27 -11.47 6.10
C ALA A 262 2.93 -10.72 5.99
N MET A 263 2.93 -9.45 6.38
CA MET A 263 1.74 -8.61 6.40
C MET A 263 1.93 -7.36 5.56
N ALA A 264 0.84 -6.85 5.00
CA ALA A 264 0.77 -5.54 4.36
C ALA A 264 -0.62 -4.94 4.57
N ARG A 265 -0.72 -3.62 4.58
CA ARG A 265 -2.01 -2.93 4.47
C ARG A 265 -2.48 -2.95 3.02
N MET A 266 -3.68 -3.47 2.78
CA MET A 266 -4.37 -3.41 1.50
C MET A 266 -5.45 -2.33 1.57
N ASN A 267 -5.36 -1.34 0.69
CA ASN A 267 -6.41 -0.39 0.44
C ASN A 267 -7.22 -0.82 -0.78
N THR A 268 -8.52 -1.00 -0.64
CA THR A 268 -9.43 -1.48 -1.67
C THR A 268 -10.77 -0.72 -1.63
N LEU A 269 -11.75 -1.22 -2.36
CA LEU A 269 -13.09 -0.67 -2.48
C LEU A 269 -13.91 -1.02 -1.24
N GLU A 270 -14.91 -0.20 -0.91
CA GLU A 270 -15.96 -0.68 -0.02
C GLU A 270 -16.62 -1.95 -0.60
N PRO A 271 -17.05 -2.89 0.26
CA PRO A 271 -17.61 -4.16 -0.18
C PRO A 271 -18.79 -4.03 -1.15
N MET A 272 -19.74 -3.12 -0.88
CA MET A 272 -20.93 -2.98 -1.73
C MET A 272 -20.66 -2.30 -3.08
N ALA A 273 -19.67 -1.41 -3.17
CA ALA A 273 -19.18 -0.92 -4.47
C ALA A 273 -18.55 -2.05 -5.29
N PHE A 274 -17.79 -2.94 -4.64
CA PHE A 274 -17.26 -4.14 -5.29
C PHE A 274 -18.40 -5.05 -5.79
N VAL A 275 -19.42 -5.32 -4.98
CA VAL A 275 -20.59 -6.12 -5.36
C VAL A 275 -21.28 -5.53 -6.59
N ARG A 276 -21.66 -4.24 -6.55
CA ARG A 276 -22.32 -3.55 -7.67
C ARG A 276 -21.49 -3.62 -8.96
N PHE A 277 -20.18 -3.41 -8.85
CA PHE A 277 -19.28 -3.46 -10.01
C PHE A 277 -19.17 -4.87 -10.59
N LYS A 278 -19.09 -5.90 -9.74
CA LYS A 278 -18.99 -7.31 -10.15
C LYS A 278 -20.29 -7.83 -10.75
N GLN A 279 -21.45 -7.46 -10.19
CA GLN A 279 -22.77 -7.73 -10.78
C GLN A 279 -22.85 -7.13 -12.19
N TRP A 280 -22.45 -5.88 -12.36
CA TRP A 280 -22.42 -5.23 -13.68
C TRP A 280 -21.48 -5.96 -14.65
N MET A 281 -20.24 -6.28 -14.25
CA MET A 281 -19.31 -7.03 -15.12
C MET A 281 -19.87 -8.40 -15.54
N SER A 282 -20.61 -9.06 -14.65
CA SER A 282 -21.23 -10.35 -14.93
C SER A 282 -22.41 -10.27 -15.91
N ALA A 283 -22.98 -9.08 -16.13
CA ALA A 283 -24.08 -8.86 -17.07
C ALA A 283 -23.62 -8.46 -18.48
N LEU A 284 -22.32 -8.16 -18.67
CA LEU A 284 -21.78 -7.72 -19.95
C LEU A 284 -21.77 -8.86 -21.00
N PRO A 285 -22.41 -8.68 -22.17
CA PRO A 285 -22.47 -9.71 -23.22
C PRO A 285 -21.11 -10.16 -23.75
N GLU A 286 -20.15 -9.25 -23.82
CA GLU A 286 -18.79 -9.44 -24.32
C GLU A 286 -17.82 -9.99 -23.27
N ARG A 287 -18.23 -10.07 -22.00
CA ARG A 287 -17.38 -10.62 -20.93
C ARG A 287 -17.13 -12.10 -21.18
N ASP A 288 -15.85 -12.50 -21.09
CA ASP A 288 -15.44 -13.90 -21.16
C ASP A 288 -16.33 -14.79 -20.27
N PRO A 289 -16.85 -15.93 -20.79
CA PRO A 289 -17.82 -16.76 -20.06
C PRO A 289 -17.33 -17.27 -18.71
N LEU A 290 -16.04 -17.59 -18.57
CA LEU A 290 -15.46 -18.05 -17.29
C LEU A 290 -15.34 -16.89 -16.32
N LYS A 291 -14.85 -15.74 -16.78
CA LYS A 291 -14.79 -14.51 -15.96
C LYS A 291 -16.17 -14.06 -15.52
N ARG A 292 -17.19 -14.18 -16.37
CA ARG A 292 -18.58 -13.81 -16.08
C ARG A 292 -19.16 -14.58 -14.89
N ARG A 293 -19.04 -15.91 -14.90
CA ARG A 293 -19.50 -16.77 -13.80
C ARG A 293 -18.78 -16.45 -12.50
N ARG A 294 -17.47 -16.22 -12.57
CA ARG A 294 -16.66 -15.83 -11.41
C ARG A 294 -17.05 -14.47 -10.86
N ASP A 295 -17.28 -13.47 -11.73
CA ASP A 295 -17.70 -12.13 -11.30
C ASP A 295 -19.04 -12.19 -10.55
N ALA A 296 -20.01 -12.99 -11.03
CA ALA A 296 -21.28 -13.23 -10.32
C ALA A 296 -21.09 -13.92 -8.97
N LEU A 297 -20.26 -14.98 -8.91
CA LEU A 297 -19.95 -15.69 -7.66
C LEU A 297 -19.26 -14.77 -6.63
N GLN A 298 -18.32 -13.96 -7.08
CA GLN A 298 -17.63 -13.00 -6.22
C GLN A 298 -18.59 -11.95 -5.66
N ALA A 299 -19.52 -11.46 -6.49
CA ALA A 299 -20.54 -10.51 -6.05
C ALA A 299 -21.44 -11.11 -4.96
N SER A 300 -22.04 -12.27 -5.20
CA SER A 300 -22.93 -12.90 -4.23
C SER A 300 -22.19 -13.25 -2.94
N SER A 301 -20.96 -13.77 -3.04
CA SER A 301 -20.18 -14.15 -1.86
C SER A 301 -19.83 -12.93 -0.99
N VAL A 302 -19.47 -11.80 -1.59
CA VAL A 302 -19.17 -10.58 -0.83
C VAL A 302 -20.44 -9.99 -0.21
N GLU A 303 -21.56 -10.05 -0.91
CA GLU A 303 -22.86 -9.64 -0.37
C GLU A 303 -23.22 -10.45 0.88
N ASP A 304 -23.08 -11.78 0.85
CA ASP A 304 -23.30 -12.64 2.02
C ASP A 304 -22.35 -12.26 3.18
N VAL A 305 -21.06 -12.01 2.89
CA VAL A 305 -20.09 -11.58 3.91
C VAL A 305 -20.48 -10.25 4.55
N VAL A 306 -21.00 -9.31 3.76
CA VAL A 306 -21.46 -8.02 4.27
C VAL A 306 -22.65 -8.22 5.20
N GLN A 307 -23.61 -9.06 4.85
CA GLN A 307 -24.78 -9.31 5.68
C GLN A 307 -24.43 -10.04 6.98
N GLU A 308 -23.54 -11.04 6.93
CA GLU A 308 -23.24 -11.90 8.09
C GLU A 308 -22.14 -11.33 9.00
N TYR A 309 -21.08 -10.74 8.46
CA TYR A 309 -19.86 -10.40 9.22
C TYR A 309 -19.52 -8.92 9.21
N LEU A 310 -19.95 -8.17 8.20
CA LEU A 310 -19.61 -6.75 8.02
C LEU A 310 -20.85 -5.85 7.83
N PRO A 311 -21.91 -5.95 8.68
CA PRO A 311 -23.20 -5.29 8.46
C PRO A 311 -23.12 -3.77 8.45
N GLN A 312 -22.09 -3.17 9.03
CA GLN A 312 -21.80 -1.74 8.95
C GLN A 312 -21.53 -1.25 7.51
N TRP A 313 -21.27 -2.16 6.57
CA TRP A 313 -21.07 -1.87 5.15
C TRP A 313 -22.31 -2.16 4.28
N SER A 314 -23.45 -2.53 4.88
CA SER A 314 -24.65 -2.95 4.14
C SER A 314 -25.50 -1.82 3.54
N GLN A 315 -25.33 -0.55 3.99
CA GLN A 315 -26.22 0.57 3.65
C GLN A 315 -25.55 1.77 2.95
N ASN A 316 -24.41 1.60 2.29
CA ASN A 316 -23.75 2.67 1.52
C ASN A 316 -23.94 2.56 -0.01
#